data_AF-A0A354UP95-F1
#
_entry.id   AF-A0A354UP95-F1
#
_cell.length_a   1.000
_cell.length_b   1.000
_cell.length_c   1.000
_cell.angle_alpha   90.00
_cell.angle_beta   90.00
_cell.angle_gamma   90.00
#
_symmetry.space_group_name_H-M   'P 1'
#
loop_
_entity.id
_entity.type
_entity.pdbx_description
1 polymer ?
#
loop_
_entity_poly.entity_id
_entity_poly.type
_entity_poly.pdbx_seq_one_letter_code
_entity_poly.pdbx_strand_id
1 'polypeptide(L)'
;MNDTYFIEIYEAHKTPVFRLAYSYLKTREHAEDVMQSVFFKFYKNPPKDESNIPAYLAVMTKNLSIDVLRKNKREIEAAKKMQRENEIFSTREETPDILFFVDKLPEKYKTVIKMYYYGDLSVKETAFALKKSEASVKKTLERARNKLKQIMEDD
;
A
#
# COMPACT_ATOMS: atom_id res chain seq x y z
N MET A 1 -12.38 16.35 15.64
CA MET A 1 -13.30 15.54 14.82
C MET A 1 -14.37 14.99 15.75
N ASN A 2 -15.65 15.08 15.40
CA ASN A 2 -16.70 14.42 16.18
C ASN A 2 -16.81 12.94 15.78
N ASP A 3 -17.42 12.11 16.62
CA ASP A 3 -17.41 10.66 16.43
C ASP A 3 -18.26 10.24 15.23
N THR A 4 -19.38 10.90 14.97
CA THR A 4 -20.25 10.61 13.81
C THR A 4 -19.51 10.79 12.49
N TYR A 5 -18.84 11.93 12.30
CA TYR A 5 -18.08 12.21 11.09
C TYR A 5 -16.91 11.24 10.92
N PHE A 6 -16.24 10.88 12.01
CA PHE A 6 -15.19 9.86 11.96
C PHE A 6 -15.73 8.51 11.49
N ILE A 7 -16.87 8.07 12.02
CA ILE A 7 -17.50 6.79 11.63
C ILE A 7 -17.85 6.79 10.13
N GLU A 8 -18.37 7.89 9.60
CA GLU A 8 -18.67 8.04 8.17
C GLU A 8 -17.41 7.85 7.30
N ILE A 9 -16.32 8.53 7.66
CA ILE A 9 -15.03 8.39 6.97
C ILE A 9 -14.46 6.98 7.14
N TYR A 10 -14.55 6.40 8.33
CA TYR A 10 -14.08 5.03 8.58
C TYR A 10 -14.82 4.02 7.70
N GLU A 11 -16.14 4.05 7.69
CA GLU A 11 -16.96 3.13 6.91
C GLU A 11 -16.72 3.30 5.40
N ALA A 12 -16.57 4.54 4.92
CA ALA A 12 -16.31 4.81 3.51
C ALA A 12 -14.93 4.32 3.04
N HIS A 13 -13.92 4.27 3.93
CA HIS A 13 -12.53 4.07 3.53
C HIS A 13 -11.83 2.85 4.14
N LYS A 14 -12.45 2.11 5.07
CA LYS A 14 -11.82 0.95 5.73
C LYS A 14 -11.37 -0.12 4.74
N THR A 15 -12.19 -0.44 3.74
CA THR A 15 -11.86 -1.48 2.75
C THR A 15 -10.68 -1.08 1.84
N PRO A 16 -10.65 0.11 1.21
CA PRO A 16 -9.49 0.55 0.45
C PRO A 16 -8.21 0.68 1.29
N VAL A 17 -8.31 1.18 2.53
CA VAL A 17 -7.15 1.28 3.44
C VAL A 17 -6.59 -0.11 3.75
N PHE A 18 -7.45 -1.07 4.10
CA PHE A 18 -7.04 -2.46 4.36
C PHE A 18 -6.40 -3.10 3.12
N ARG A 19 -7.05 -3.01 1.95
CA ARG A 19 -6.55 -3.60 0.69
C ARG A 19 -5.19 -3.01 0.30
N LEU A 20 -5.03 -1.71 0.46
CA LEU A 20 -3.75 -1.04 0.21
C LEU A 20 -2.68 -1.54 1.18
N ALA A 21 -2.95 -1.60 2.49
CA ALA A 21 -2.00 -2.11 3.48
C ALA A 21 -1.60 -3.57 3.18
N TYR A 22 -2.58 -4.43 2.90
CA TYR A 22 -2.37 -5.82 2.51
C TYR A 22 -1.52 -5.94 1.25
N SER A 23 -1.72 -5.06 0.26
CA SER A 23 -0.91 -5.03 -0.96
C SER A 23 0.59 -4.80 -0.68
N TYR A 24 0.97 -4.23 0.46
CA TYR A 24 2.37 -4.10 0.89
C TYR A 24 2.81 -5.23 1.82
N LEU A 25 1.95 -5.66 2.74
CA LEU A 25 2.34 -6.51 3.89
C LEU A 25 2.07 -8.00 3.70
N LYS A 26 1.17 -8.38 2.77
CA LYS A 26 0.77 -9.75 2.44
C LYS A 26 0.25 -10.60 3.60
N THR A 27 -0.03 -9.97 4.73
CA THR A 27 -0.47 -10.61 5.96
C THR A 27 -1.66 -9.84 6.48
N ARG A 28 -2.74 -10.57 6.78
CA ARG A 28 -4.00 -9.98 7.22
C ARG A 28 -3.81 -9.21 8.54
N GLU A 29 -3.12 -9.82 9.49
CA GLU A 29 -2.83 -9.24 10.82
C GLU A 29 -2.13 -7.89 10.70
N HIS A 30 -0.97 -7.83 10.02
CA HIS A 30 -0.25 -6.56 9.84
C HIS A 30 -1.05 -5.53 9.04
N ALA A 31 -1.87 -5.96 8.08
CA ALA A 31 -2.73 -5.05 7.32
C ALA A 31 -3.86 -4.46 8.20
N GLU A 32 -4.47 -5.27 9.07
CA GLU A 32 -5.46 -4.82 10.05
C GLU A 32 -4.84 -3.84 11.06
N ASP A 33 -3.65 -4.13 11.57
CA ASP A 33 -2.91 -3.24 12.49
C ASP A 33 -2.57 -1.90 11.86
N VAL A 34 -2.10 -1.90 10.61
CA VAL A 34 -1.82 -0.67 9.87
C VAL A 34 -3.11 0.10 9.63
N MET A 35 -4.20 -0.55 9.23
CA MET A 35 -5.49 0.11 9.04
C MET A 35 -5.96 0.79 10.33
N GLN A 36 -5.93 0.09 11.46
CA GLN A 36 -6.28 0.67 12.76
C GLN A 36 -5.38 1.87 13.10
N SER A 37 -4.07 1.75 12.87
CA SER A 37 -3.11 2.82 13.08
C SER A 37 -3.37 4.04 12.18
N VAL A 38 -3.76 3.83 10.93
CA VAL A 38 -4.14 4.89 9.98
C VAL A 38 -5.32 5.68 10.53
N PHE A 39 -6.41 5.00 10.90
CA PHE A 39 -7.61 5.67 11.38
C PHE A 39 -7.43 6.31 12.76
N PHE A 40 -6.66 5.68 13.65
CA PHE A 40 -6.31 6.29 14.94
C PHE A 40 -5.53 7.60 14.75
N LYS A 41 -4.52 7.58 13.86
CA LYS A 41 -3.75 8.80 13.54
C LYS A 41 -4.60 9.86 12.85
N PHE A 42 -5.49 9.44 11.94
CA PHE A 42 -6.45 10.33 11.29
C PHE A 42 -7.38 11.02 12.29
N TYR A 43 -7.95 10.26 13.24
CA TYR A 43 -8.82 10.80 14.28
C TYR A 43 -8.09 11.81 15.19
N LYS A 44 -6.85 11.49 15.59
CA LYS A 44 -6.04 12.36 16.45
C LYS A 44 -5.53 13.60 15.74
N ASN A 45 -5.14 13.47 14.48
CA ASN A 45 -4.53 14.54 13.69
C ASN A 45 -5.11 14.54 12.26
N PRO A 46 -6.36 15.00 12.09
CA PRO A 46 -6.96 15.08 10.77
C PRO A 46 -6.21 16.11 9.91
N PRO A 47 -6.24 15.97 8.57
CA PRO A 47 -5.61 16.94 7.69
C PRO A 47 -6.30 18.30 7.83
N LYS A 48 -5.52 19.38 7.68
CA LYS A 48 -6.08 20.74 7.65
C LYS A 48 -6.98 20.98 6.42
N ASP A 49 -6.67 20.27 5.34
CA ASP A 49 -7.43 20.29 4.09
C ASP A 49 -8.05 18.91 3.87
N GLU A 50 -9.37 18.86 3.97
CA GLU A 50 -10.17 17.64 3.81
C GLU A 50 -10.68 17.46 2.37
N SER A 51 -10.25 18.30 1.42
CA SER A 51 -10.66 18.20 0.01
C SER A 51 -10.28 16.88 -0.67
N ASN A 52 -9.36 16.11 -0.07
CA ASN A 52 -8.92 14.82 -0.60
C ASN A 52 -8.55 13.81 0.50
N ILE A 53 -9.53 13.44 1.33
CA ILE A 53 -9.38 12.40 2.36
C ILE A 53 -8.87 11.06 1.77
N PRO A 54 -9.35 10.55 0.63
CA PRO A 54 -8.86 9.29 0.06
C PRO A 54 -7.35 9.29 -0.19
N ALA A 55 -6.84 10.36 -0.81
CA ALA A 55 -5.40 10.50 -1.03
C ALA A 55 -4.61 10.63 0.27
N TYR A 56 -5.15 11.35 1.26
CA TYR A 56 -4.50 11.49 2.57
C TYR A 56 -4.37 10.14 3.29
N LEU A 57 -5.46 9.38 3.37
CA LEU A 57 -5.47 8.04 3.96
C LEU A 57 -4.50 7.12 3.22
N ALA A 58 -4.51 7.11 1.88
CA ALA A 58 -3.62 6.27 1.08
C ALA A 58 -2.13 6.57 1.30
N VAL A 59 -1.76 7.85 1.44
CA VAL A 59 -0.39 8.26 1.77
C VAL A 59 0.01 7.75 3.16
N MET A 60 -0.86 7.92 4.16
CA MET A 60 -0.60 7.40 5.51
C MET A 60 -0.44 5.88 5.52
N THR A 61 -1.33 5.17 4.85
CA THR A 61 -1.29 3.71 4.72
C THR A 61 0.01 3.25 4.10
N LYS A 62 0.40 3.81 2.94
CA LYS A 62 1.67 3.46 2.28
C LYS A 62 2.86 3.65 3.23
N ASN A 63 2.94 4.81 3.88
CA ASN A 63 4.08 5.14 4.72
C ASN A 63 4.18 4.19 5.93
N LEU A 64 3.06 3.96 6.61
CA LEU A 64 3.00 3.02 7.74
C LEU A 64 3.35 1.59 7.32
N SER A 65 2.83 1.10 6.19
CA SER A 65 3.20 -0.22 5.67
C SER A 65 4.69 -0.33 5.35
N ILE A 66 5.29 0.71 4.75
CA ILE A 66 6.73 0.74 4.47
C ILE A 66 7.54 0.73 5.77
N ASP A 67 7.09 1.45 6.81
CA ASP A 67 7.77 1.47 8.10
C ASP A 67 7.73 0.10 8.79
N VAL A 68 6.61 -0.62 8.72
CA VAL A 68 6.50 -2.01 9.19
C VAL A 68 7.47 -2.92 8.42
N LEU A 69 7.48 -2.86 7.08
CA LEU A 69 8.41 -3.66 6.27
C LEU A 69 9.88 -3.38 6.61
N ARG A 70 10.23 -2.11 6.85
CA ARG A 70 11.59 -1.70 7.26
C ARG A 70 11.94 -2.23 8.64
N LYS A 71 11.01 -2.20 9.59
CA LYS A 71 11.20 -2.75 10.94
C LYS A 71 11.44 -4.26 10.88
N ASN A 72 10.55 -5.00 10.19
CA ASN A 72 10.66 -6.45 10.04
C ASN A 72 11.99 -6.84 9.39
N LYS A 73 12.43 -6.11 8.36
CA LYS A 73 13.73 -6.35 7.71
C LYS A 73 14.90 -6.19 8.69
N ARG A 74 14.90 -5.13 9.51
CA ARG A 74 15.97 -4.89 10.51
C ARG A 74 16.01 -5.97 11.58
N GLU A 75 14.84 -6.44 12.03
CA GLU A 75 14.74 -7.52 13.02
C GLU A 75 15.26 -8.85 12.46
N ILE A 76 14.92 -9.17 11.21
CA ILE A 76 15.45 -10.35 10.51
C ILE A 76 16.96 -10.25 10.35
N GLU A 77 17.49 -9.09 9.93
CA GLU A 77 18.94 -8.87 9.80
C GLU A 77 19.67 -8.98 11.14
N ALA A 78 19.09 -8.44 12.22
CA ALA A 78 19.63 -8.57 13.57
C ALA A 78 19.64 -10.02 14.07
N ALA A 79 18.54 -10.76 13.84
CA ALA A 79 18.43 -12.18 14.20
C ALA A 79 19.42 -13.05 13.41
N LYS A 80 19.56 -12.83 12.10
CA LYS A 80 20.56 -13.50 11.25
C LYS A 80 22.00 -13.20 11.65
N LYS A 81 22.27 -12.02 12.21
CA LYS A 81 23.60 -11.69 12.76
C LYS A 81 23.88 -12.46 14.06
N MET A 82 22.84 -12.85 14.81
CA MET A 82 22.95 -13.62 16.05
C MET A 82 22.95 -15.14 15.83
N GLN A 83 22.30 -15.65 14.78
CA GLN A 83 22.31 -17.05 14.37
C GLN A 83 23.05 -17.23 13.04
N ARG A 84 24.24 -17.83 13.04
CA ARG A 84 24.78 -18.43 11.81
C ARG A 84 23.94 -19.68 11.51
N GLU A 85 23.39 -19.70 10.31
CA GLU A 85 22.65 -20.79 9.66
C GLU A 85 21.33 -21.21 10.34
N ASN A 86 20.23 -20.78 9.74
CA ASN A 86 19.28 -21.73 9.14
C ASN A 86 18.35 -21.01 8.15
N GLU A 87 17.88 -21.81 7.21
CA GLU A 87 17.27 -21.43 5.94
C GLU A 87 15.99 -20.60 6.06
N ILE A 88 15.74 -19.93 4.94
CA ILE A 88 14.71 -18.94 4.68
C ILE A 88 13.32 -19.57 4.81
N PHE A 89 12.43 -18.88 5.54
CA PHE A 89 10.99 -19.09 5.51
C PHE A 89 10.50 -19.03 4.05
N SER A 90 10.31 -20.19 3.43
CA SER A 90 9.54 -20.36 2.21
C SER A 90 8.10 -20.63 2.61
N THR A 91 7.22 -19.66 2.43
CA THR A 91 5.78 -19.87 2.57
C THR A 91 5.16 -20.02 1.18
N ARG A 92 4.80 -21.28 0.89
CA ARG A 92 3.78 -21.80 -0.02
C ARG A 92 3.74 -21.22 -1.45
N GLU A 93 4.05 -22.10 -2.39
CA GLU A 93 3.54 -22.09 -3.76
C GLU A 93 1.99 -22.08 -3.73
N GLU A 94 1.41 -20.88 -3.71
CA GLU A 94 0.10 -20.66 -4.29
C GLU A 94 0.32 -20.15 -5.72
N THR A 95 -0.61 -20.47 -6.62
CA THR A 95 -0.65 -19.86 -7.95
C THR A 95 -0.42 -18.36 -7.82
N PRO A 96 0.56 -17.77 -8.54
CA PRO A 96 0.89 -16.37 -8.33
C PRO A 96 -0.34 -15.50 -8.60
N ASP A 97 -0.88 -14.88 -7.53
CA ASP A 97 -1.92 -13.87 -7.65
C ASP A 97 -1.37 -12.65 -8.42
N ILE A 98 -2.23 -11.84 -9.04
CA ILE A 98 -1.86 -10.61 -9.76
C ILE A 98 -0.89 -9.74 -8.94
N LEU A 99 -1.06 -9.75 -7.62
CA LEU A 99 -0.27 -9.00 -6.67
C LEU A 99 1.22 -9.45 -6.61
N PHE A 100 1.52 -10.72 -6.89
CA PHE A 100 2.89 -11.22 -7.04
C PHE A 100 3.61 -10.55 -8.21
N PHE A 101 2.97 -10.50 -9.39
CA PHE A 101 3.53 -9.84 -10.56
C PHE A 101 3.63 -8.31 -10.37
N VAL A 102 2.67 -7.71 -9.66
CA VAL A 102 2.74 -6.28 -9.28
C VAL A 102 3.99 -5.98 -8.44
N ASP A 103 4.43 -6.92 -7.59
CA ASP A 103 5.66 -6.72 -6.80
C ASP A 103 6.95 -6.86 -7.60
N LYS A 104 6.91 -7.46 -8.79
CA LYS A 104 8.04 -7.46 -9.76
C LYS A 104 8.16 -6.14 -10.52
N LEU A 105 7.14 -5.28 -10.51
CA LEU A 105 7.22 -3.98 -11.18
C LEU A 105 8.27 -3.06 -10.54
N PRO A 106 8.95 -2.23 -11.35
CA PRO A 106 9.72 -1.09 -10.86
C PRO A 106 8.90 -0.22 -9.91
N GLU A 107 9.54 0.30 -8.86
CA GLU A 107 8.86 0.93 -7.71
C GLU A 107 7.88 2.04 -8.11
N LYS A 108 8.24 2.85 -9.12
CA LYS A 108 7.37 3.89 -9.68
C LYS A 108 6.04 3.34 -10.21
N TYR A 109 6.07 2.21 -10.91
CA TYR A 109 4.90 1.57 -11.50
C TYR A 109 4.09 0.84 -10.44
N LYS A 110 4.78 0.07 -9.59
CA LYS A 110 4.20 -0.63 -8.44
C LYS A 110 3.39 0.32 -7.55
N THR A 111 3.98 1.44 -7.15
CA THR A 111 3.32 2.43 -6.29
C THR A 111 2.04 2.97 -6.94
N VAL A 112 2.08 3.31 -8.23
CA VAL A 112 0.92 3.86 -8.93
C VAL A 112 -0.19 2.83 -9.10
N ILE A 113 0.16 1.56 -9.38
CA ILE A 113 -0.81 0.46 -9.45
C ILE A 113 -1.45 0.20 -8.08
N LYS A 114 -0.66 0.14 -7.00
CA LYS A 114 -1.16 -0.06 -5.64
C LYS A 114 -2.10 1.07 -5.22
N MET A 115 -1.71 2.32 -5.43
CA MET A 115 -2.56 3.48 -5.13
C MET A 115 -3.88 3.41 -5.91
N TYR A 116 -3.83 3.22 -7.22
CA TYR A 116 -5.05 3.24 -8.05
C TYR A 116 -5.98 2.05 -7.78
N TYR A 117 -5.46 0.82 -7.81
CA TYR A 117 -6.31 -0.39 -7.77
C TYR A 117 -6.59 -0.92 -6.37
N TYR A 118 -5.64 -0.82 -5.45
CA TYR A 118 -5.80 -1.37 -4.10
C TYR A 118 -6.24 -0.31 -3.10
N GLY A 119 -5.78 0.94 -3.29
CA GLY A 119 -6.26 2.09 -2.52
C GLY A 119 -7.56 2.69 -3.06
N ASP A 120 -8.08 2.19 -4.19
CA ASP A 120 -9.30 2.67 -4.86
C ASP A 120 -9.29 4.18 -5.15
N LEU A 121 -8.12 4.71 -5.54
CA LEU A 121 -7.96 6.12 -5.86
C LEU A 121 -8.26 6.37 -7.34
N SER A 122 -8.99 7.44 -7.63
CA SER A 122 -9.06 8.02 -8.97
C SER A 122 -7.68 8.52 -9.44
N VAL A 123 -7.58 8.85 -10.73
CA VAL A 123 -6.37 9.48 -11.29
C VAL A 123 -6.03 10.79 -10.57
N LYS A 124 -7.05 11.62 -10.27
CA LYS A 124 -6.89 12.90 -9.59
C LYS A 124 -6.36 12.72 -8.18
N GLU A 125 -6.93 11.79 -7.43
CA GLU A 125 -6.49 11.49 -6.05
C GLU A 125 -5.11 10.85 -6.04
N THR A 126 -4.82 9.94 -6.98
CA THR A 126 -3.48 9.36 -7.13
C THR A 126 -2.45 10.45 -7.46
N ALA A 127 -2.81 11.42 -8.31
CA ALA A 127 -1.95 12.56 -8.65
C ALA A 127 -1.67 13.42 -7.42
N PHE A 128 -2.69 13.70 -6.62
CA PHE A 128 -2.57 14.42 -5.36
C PHE A 128 -1.67 13.66 -4.36
N ALA A 129 -1.97 12.38 -4.10
CA ALA A 129 -1.23 11.51 -3.18
C ALA A 129 0.27 11.43 -3.53
N LEU A 130 0.58 11.36 -4.82
CA LEU A 130 1.94 11.20 -5.33
C LEU A 130 2.63 12.52 -5.69
N LYS A 131 1.96 13.67 -5.52
CA LYS A 131 2.44 15.00 -5.90
C LYS A 131 2.88 15.06 -7.37
N LYS A 132 2.02 14.58 -8.28
CA LYS A 132 2.25 14.52 -9.74
C LYS A 132 1.08 15.16 -10.48
N SER A 133 1.24 15.38 -11.79
CA SER A 133 0.12 15.75 -12.65
C SER A 133 -0.74 14.53 -13.01
N GLU A 134 -2.04 14.74 -13.24
CA GLU A 134 -2.94 13.68 -13.73
C GLU A 134 -2.44 13.05 -15.03
N ALA A 135 -1.92 13.86 -15.96
CA ALA A 135 -1.31 13.38 -17.20
C ALA A 135 -0.12 12.43 -16.93
N SER A 136 0.72 12.77 -15.95
CA SER A 136 1.82 11.88 -15.55
C SER A 136 1.30 10.59 -14.93
N VAL A 137 0.23 10.62 -14.14
CA VAL A 137 -0.37 9.41 -13.55
C VAL A 137 -0.95 8.52 -14.64
N LYS A 138 -1.76 9.06 -15.57
CA LYS A 138 -2.34 8.31 -16.70
C LYS A 138 -1.26 7.59 -17.51
N LYS A 139 -0.22 8.32 -17.93
CA LYS A 139 0.91 7.78 -18.68
C LYS A 139 1.70 6.73 -17.89
N THR A 140 1.80 6.89 -16.56
CA THR A 140 2.47 5.91 -15.70
C THR A 140 1.63 4.65 -15.52
N LEU A 141 0.30 4.77 -15.38
CA LEU A 141 -0.62 3.63 -15.32
C LEU A 141 -0.59 2.81 -16.61
N GLU A 142 -0.64 3.47 -17.76
CA GLU A 142 -0.54 2.80 -19.07
C GLU A 142 0.75 1.99 -19.18
N ARG A 143 1.90 2.61 -18.90
CA ARG A 143 3.20 1.93 -18.91
C ARG A 143 3.29 0.82 -17.88
N ALA A 144 2.72 1.01 -16.69
CA ALA A 144 2.69 0.00 -15.64
C ALA A 144 1.89 -1.22 -16.06
N ARG A 145 0.71 -1.04 -16.68
CA ARG A 145 -0.12 -2.13 -17.21
C ARG A 145 0.58 -2.91 -18.32
N ASN A 146 1.20 -2.20 -19.27
CA ASN A 146 1.97 -2.86 -20.34
C ASN A 146 3.13 -3.67 -19.78
N LYS A 147 3.84 -3.13 -18.78
CA LYS A 147 4.95 -3.84 -18.14
C LYS A 147 4.46 -5.03 -17.31
N LEU A 148 3.32 -4.90 -16.63
CA LEU A 148 2.70 -5.98 -15.87
C LEU A 148 2.30 -7.13 -16.80
N LYS A 149 1.70 -6.80 -17.95
CA LYS A 149 1.37 -7.78 -18.98
C LYS A 149 2.61 -8.55 -19.45
N GLN A 150 3.71 -7.87 -19.77
CA GLN A 150 4.97 -8.51 -20.16
C GLN A 150 5.47 -9.47 -19.06
N ILE A 151 5.51 -9.01 -17.81
CA ILE A 151 5.96 -9.83 -16.68
C ILE A 151 5.11 -11.10 -16.52
N MET A 152 3.81 -11.02 -16.78
CA MET A 152 2.90 -12.17 -16.72
C MET A 152 2.99 -13.11 -17.94
N GLU A 153 3.43 -12.61 -19.10
CA GLU A 153 3.66 -13.42 -20.31
C GLU A 153 5.03 -14.12 -20.28
N ASP A 154 6.00 -13.54 -19.57
CA ASP A 154 7.37 -14.06 -19.42
C ASP A 154 7.52 -15.10 -18.29
N ASP A 155 6.54 -15.23 -17.40
CA ASP A 155 6.49 -16.21 -16.29
C ASP A 155 5.76 -17.51 -16.71
#